data_AF-A0A562S9I5-F1
#
_entry.id   AF-A0A562S9I5-F1
#
_cell.length_a   1.000
_cell.length_b   1.000
_cell.length_c   1.000
_cell.angle_alpha   90.00
_cell.angle_beta   90.00
_cell.angle_gamma   90.00
#
_symmetry.space_group_name_H-M   'P 1'
#
loop_
_entity.id
_entity.type
_entity.pdbx_description
1 polymer ?
#
loop_
_entity_poly.entity_id
_entity_poly.type
_entity_poly.pdbx_seq_one_letter_code
_entity_poly.pdbx_strand_id
1 'polypeptide(L)' 'MPIGTTARTGEKCPESGIWKVQGTPSTTAPIAKGNTMPPYDGKAVIWILIQLA' A
#
# COMPACT_ATOMS: atom_id res chain seq x y z
N MET A 1 3.83 12.27 -4.93
CA MET A 1 2.93 12.35 -3.76
C MET A 1 3.75 12.38 -2.48
N PRO A 2 3.25 12.96 -1.38
CA PRO A 2 3.96 12.93 -0.11
C PRO A 2 3.91 11.52 0.53
N ILE A 3 4.96 11.19 1.28
CA ILE A 3 5.01 10.07 2.21
C ILE A 3 3.84 10.23 3.20
N GLY A 4 3.06 9.17 3.43
CA GLY A 4 1.80 9.20 4.17
C GLY A 4 0.54 9.09 3.30
N THR A 5 0.69 8.96 1.98
CA THR A 5 -0.44 8.63 1.09
C THR A 5 -1.05 7.30 1.50
N THR A 6 -2.38 7.22 1.58
CA THR A 6 -3.10 5.98 1.85
C THR A 6 -3.84 5.49 0.62
N ALA A 7 -3.91 4.17 0.44
CA ALA A 7 -4.69 3.56 -0.63
C ALA A 7 -5.22 2.20 -0.19
N ARG A 8 -6.39 1.79 -0.70
CA ARG A 8 -7.00 0.51 -0.31
C ARG A 8 -6.53 -0.62 -1.22
N THR A 9 -6.54 -1.82 -0.65
CA THR A 9 -6.46 -3.07 -1.40
C THR A 9 -7.41 -3.07 -2.60
N GLY A 10 -6.93 -3.47 -3.78
CA GLY A 10 -7.69 -3.49 -5.02
C GLY A 10 -7.69 -2.17 -5.80
N GLU A 11 -7.26 -1.05 -5.21
CA GLU A 11 -7.06 0.19 -5.95
C GLU A 11 -5.72 0.20 -6.69
N LYS A 12 -5.65 1.00 -7.76
CA LYS A 12 -4.40 1.28 -8.46
C LYS A 12 -3.51 2.10 -7.55
N CYS A 13 -2.30 1.60 -7.35
CA CYS A 13 -1.31 2.25 -6.51
C CYS A 13 -0.94 3.59 -7.15
N PRO A 14 -1.12 4.72 -6.43
CA PRO A 14 -0.90 6.03 -7.03
C PRO A 14 0.58 6.37 -7.19
N GLU A 15 1.45 5.71 -6.42
CA GLU A 15 2.88 6.00 -6.34
C GLU A 15 3.70 4.74 -6.07
N SER A 16 4.88 4.65 -6.67
CA SER A 16 5.82 3.55 -6.47
C SER A 16 6.61 3.74 -5.18
N GLY A 17 6.61 2.73 -4.32
CA GLY A 17 7.32 2.79 -3.06
C GLY A 17 7.10 1.59 -2.15
N ILE A 18 7.60 1.70 -0.92
CA ILE A 18 7.28 0.78 0.17
C ILE A 18 5.99 1.23 0.82
N TRP A 19 5.01 0.35 0.79
CA TRP A 19 3.71 0.55 1.40
C TRP A 19 3.59 -0.33 2.64
N LYS A 20 3.03 0.22 3.72
CA LYS A 20 2.80 -0.45 4.99
C LYS A 20 1.30 -0.57 5.25
N VAL A 21 0.83 -1.74 5.65
CA VAL A 21 -0.55 -1.94 6.08
C VAL A 21 -0.84 -1.10 7.33
N GLN A 22 -1.89 -0.28 7.26
CA GLN A 22 -2.48 0.45 8.37
C GLN A 22 -3.36 -0.51 9.19
N GLY A 23 -2.74 -1.20 10.15
CA GLY A 23 -3.44 -2.09 11.07
C GLY A 23 -2.56 -3.23 11.57
N THR A 24 -3.19 -4.14 12.29
CA THR A 24 -2.58 -5.38 12.77
C THR A 24 -3.08 -6.53 11.88
N PRO A 25 -2.20 -7.28 11.22
CA PRO A 25 -0.73 -7.25 11.28
C PRO A 25 -0.10 -6.17 10.38
N SER A 26 0.99 -5.56 10.86
CA SER A 26 1.73 -4.53 10.14
C SER A 26 2.68 -5.15 9.10
N THR A 27 2.15 -5.42 7.91
CA THR A 27 2.93 -5.90 6.75
C THR A 27 3.45 -4.72 5.92
N THR A 28 4.68 -4.80 5.41
CA THR A 28 5.21 -3.87 4.41
C THR A 28 5.45 -4.60 3.10
N ALA A 29 5.09 -3.98 1.98
CA ALA A 29 5.33 -4.52 0.65
C ALA A 29 5.79 -3.41 -0.32
N PRO A 30 6.76 -3.69 -1.20
CA PRO A 30 7.09 -2.79 -2.31
C PRO A 30 5.99 -2.88 -3.39
N ILE A 31 5.37 -1.75 -3.71
CA ILE A 31 4.31 -1.66 -4.72
C ILE A 31 4.66 -0.53 -5.68
N ALA A 32 4.67 -0.85 -6.96
CA ALA A 32 4.93 0.12 -8.02
C ALA A 32 3.67 0.93 -8.36
N LYS A 33 3.86 2.16 -8.84
CA LYS A 33 2.79 3.01 -9.36
C LYS A 33 2.03 2.30 -10.48
N GLY A 34 0.72 2.38 -10.44
CA GLY A 34 -0.19 1.73 -11.39
C GLY A 34 -0.46 0.26 -11.09
N ASN A 35 0.28 -0.35 -10.16
CA ASN A 35 0.06 -1.74 -9.77
C ASN A 35 -1.13 -1.86 -8.82
N THR A 36 -1.82 -3.00 -8.82
CA THR A 36 -2.98 -3.20 -7.93
C THR A 36 -2.50 -3.53 -6.52
N MET A 37 -3.00 -2.80 -5.52
CA MET A 37 -2.71 -3.06 -4.12
C MET A 37 -3.11 -4.49 -3.73
N PRO A 38 -2.17 -5.32 -3.23
CA PRO A 38 -2.46 -6.72 -2.94
C PRO A 38 -3.36 -6.85 -1.70
N PRO A 39 -4.32 -7.79 -1.72
CA PRO A 39 -5.11 -8.14 -0.54
C PRO A 39 -4.29 -8.92 0.47
N TYR A 40 -4.52 -8.65 1.74
CA TYR A 40 -3.94 -9.43 2.83
C TYR A 40 -5.00 -10.39 3.37
N ASP A 41 -4.74 -11.69 3.30
CA ASP A 41 -5.66 -12.73 3.80
C ASP A 41 -7.08 -12.67 3.19
N GLY A 42 -7.18 -12.22 1.93
CA GLY A 42 -8.47 -11.99 1.28
C GLY A 42 -9.28 -10.82 1.85
N LYS A 43 -8.70 -10.05 2.78
CA LYS A 43 -9.31 -8.87 3.39
C LYS A 43 -8.75 -7.60 2.74
N ALA A 44 -9.65 -6.64 2.57
CA ALA A 44 -9.27 -5.31 2.12
C ALA A 44 -8.55 -4.59 3.27
N VAL A 45 -7.25 -4.41 3.13
CA VAL A 45 -6.43 -3.63 4.05
C VAL A 45 -6.12 -2.26 3.44
N ILE A 46 -5.90 -1.29 4.32
CA ILE A 46 -5.44 0.05 3.95
C ILE A 46 -3.92 0.01 3.97
N TRP A 47 -3.31 0.51 2.91
CA TRP A 47 -1.87 0.65 2.77
C TRP A 47 -1.49 2.12 2.93
N ILE A 48 -0.38 2.41 3.60
CA ILE A 48 0.21 3.72 3.79
C ILE A 48 1.59 3.72 3.15
N LEU A 49 1.85 4.66 2.25
CA LEU A 49 3.15 4.88 1.66
C LEU A 49 4.10 5.38 2.75
N ILE A 50 5.08 4.57 3.12
CA ILE A 50 6.09 4.93 4.13
C ILE A 50 7.42 5.36 3.50
N GLN A 51 7.69 4.94 2.26
CA GLN A 51 8.90 5.31 1.55
C GLN A 51 8.65 5.30 0.04
N LEU A 52 9.17 6.29 -0.67
CA LEU A 52 9.20 6.30 -2.14
C LEU A 52 10.36 5.40 -2.63
N ALA A 53 10.16 4.73 -3.76
CA ALA A 53 11.22 3.96 -4.44
C ALA A 53 12.02 4.85 -5.40
#